data_AF-A0A2H0T654-F1
#
_entry.id   AF-A0A2H0T654-F1
#
_cell.length_a   1.000
_cell.length_b   1.000
_cell.length_c   1.000
_cell.angle_alpha   90.00
_cell.angle_beta   90.00
_cell.angle_gamma   90.00
#
_symmetry.space_group_name_H-M   'P 1'
#
loop_
_entity.id
_entity.type
_entity.pdbx_description
1 polymer ?
#
loop_
_entity_poly.entity_id
_entity_poly.type
_entity_poly.pdbx_seq_one_letter_code
_entity_poly.pdbx_strand_id
1 'polypeptide(L)' 'MKHEEKQPYVKLAIRKTDTLKIFFMILWEIKSMNDKRYIFLSEKLNELGRMLGGWNGQLEKQNSLAKTREK' A
#
# COMPACT_ATOMS: atom_id res chain seq x y z
N MET A 1 15.91 -21.43 8.80
CA MET A 1 14.59 -20.92 8.36
C MET A 1 14.86 -19.76 7.42
N LYS A 2 14.52 -19.90 6.13
CA LYS A 2 14.71 -18.82 5.12
C LYS A 2 13.97 -17.58 5.62
N HIS A 3 14.64 -16.44 5.69
CA HIS A 3 13.99 -15.16 5.99
C HIS A 3 12.74 -15.06 5.12
N GLU A 4 11.56 -15.14 5.73
CA GLU A 4 10.29 -14.99 5.02
C GLU A 4 10.37 -13.66 4.26
N GLU A 5 10.21 -13.74 2.94
CA GLU A 5 10.25 -12.57 2.08
C GLU A 5 9.14 -11.63 2.58
N LYS A 6 9.50 -10.55 3.29
CA LYS A 6 8.53 -9.59 3.83
C LYS A 6 7.83 -8.82 2.71
N GLN A 7 8.47 -8.75 1.55
CA GLN A 7 8.04 -8.02 0.37
C GLN A 7 6.68 -8.45 -0.20
N PRO A 8 6.37 -9.75 -0.42
CA PRO A 8 5.04 -10.19 -0.87
C PRO A 8 3.90 -9.74 0.05
N TYR A 9 4.10 -9.69 1.37
CA TYR A 9 3.07 -9.21 2.29
C TYR A 9 2.80 -7.71 2.12
N VAL A 10 3.86 -6.90 1.92
CA VAL A 10 3.72 -5.47 1.62
C VAL A 10 3.03 -5.25 0.28
N LYS A 11 3.39 -6.02 -0.75
CA LYS A 11 2.72 -5.98 -2.07
C LYS A 11 1.24 -6.35 -1.97
N LEU A 12 0.89 -7.33 -1.14
CA LEU A 12 -0.50 -7.69 -0.88
C LEU A 12 -1.28 -6.56 -0.19
N ALA A 13 -0.66 -5.91 0.81
CA ALA A 13 -1.25 -4.76 1.50
C ALA A 13 -1.48 -3.57 0.55
N ILE A 14 -0.54 -3.30 -0.36
CA ILE A 14 -0.68 -2.28 -1.41
C ILE A 14 -1.91 -2.59 -2.28
N ARG A 15 -2.01 -3.82 -2.81
CA ARG A 15 -3.17 -4.23 -3.62
C ARG A 15 -4.50 -4.04 -2.89
N LYS A 16 -4.59 -4.47 -1.64
CA LYS A 16 -5.80 -4.28 -0.81
C LYS A 16 -6.14 -2.80 -0.62
N THR A 17 -5.14 -1.97 -0.40
CA THR A 17 -5.32 -0.51 -0.24
C THR A 17 -5.84 0.13 -1.52
N ASP A 18 -5.32 -0.26 -2.68
CA ASP A 18 -5.76 0.28 -3.96
C ASP A 18 -7.19 -0.18 -4.31
N THR A 19 -7.54 -1.43 -4.01
CA THR A 19 -8.93 -1.89 -4.11
C THR A 19 -9.88 -1.07 -3.22
N LEU A 20 -9.48 -0.77 -1.99
CA LEU A 20 -10.28 0.07 -1.09
C LEU A 20 -10.50 1.47 -1.67
N LYS A 21 -9.47 2.11 -2.25
CA LYS A 21 -9.62 3.42 -2.90
C LYS A 21 -10.69 3.39 -4.00
N ILE A 22 -10.70 2.34 -4.83
CA ILE A 22 -11.72 2.18 -5.89
C ILE A 22 -13.12 2.04 -5.30
N PHE A 23 -13.30 1.22 -4.27
CA PHE A 23 -14.60 1.08 -3.60
C PHE A 23 -15.07 2.39 -2.98
N PHE A 24 -14.17 3.16 -2.38
CA PHE A 24 -14.48 4.47 -1.83
C PHE A 24 -14.92 5.47 -2.92
N MET A 25 -14.22 5.47 -4.06
CA MET A 25 -14.60 6.29 -5.21
C MET A 25 -15.99 5.92 -5.72
N ILE A 26 -16.30 4.62 -5.83
CA ILE A 26 -17.64 4.15 -6.24
C ILE A 26 -18.71 4.56 -5.22
N LEU A 27 -18.47 4.40 -3.91
CA LEU A 27 -19.41 4.78 -2.85
C LEU A 27 -19.72 6.28 -2.86
N TRP A 28 -18.72 7.10 -3.18
CA TRP A 28 -18.89 8.53 -3.35
C TRP A 28 -19.68 8.86 -4.62
N GLU A 29 -19.35 8.22 -5.75
CA GLU A 29 -20.02 8.42 -7.04
C GLU A 29 -21.52 8.12 -6.97
N ILE A 30 -21.91 7.04 -6.28
CA ILE A 30 -23.32 6.68 -6.07
C ILE A 30 -24.01 7.53 -4.98
N LYS A 31 -23.33 8.56 -4.46
CA LYS A 31 -23.79 9.44 -3.37
C LYS A 31 -24.18 8.73 -2.08
N SER A 32 -23.64 7.53 -1.85
CA SER A 32 -23.80 6.76 -0.60
C SER A 32 -22.92 7.34 0.53
N MET A 33 -21.91 8.14 0.17
CA MET A 33 -21.01 8.82 1.09
C MET A 33 -21.03 10.33 0.83
N ASN A 34 -21.06 11.14 1.90
CA ASN A 34 -20.90 12.60 1.77
C ASN A 34 -19.42 12.99 1.59
N ASP A 35 -19.20 14.15 0.97
CA ASP A 35 -17.86 14.63 0.63
C ASP A 35 -16.91 14.71 1.84
N LYS A 36 -17.41 15.18 2.99
CA LYS A 36 -16.59 15.30 4.21
C LYS A 36 -16.05 13.95 4.68
N ARG A 37 -16.89 12.91 4.67
CA ARG A 37 -16.50 11.54 5.03
C ARG A 37 -15.55 10.95 3.99
N TYR A 38 -15.83 11.17 2.71
CA TYR A 38 -14.98 10.70 1.62
C TYR A 38 -13.57 11.31 1.68
N ILE A 39 -13.47 12.64 1.87
CA ILE A 39 -12.20 13.36 1.98
C ILE A 39 -11.40 12.83 3.18
N PHE A 40 -12.02 12.76 4.37
CA PHE A 40 -11.36 12.30 5.58
C PHE A 40 -10.77 10.89 5.42
N LEU A 41 -11.53 9.95 4.85
CA LEU A 41 -11.07 8.57 4.67
C LEU A 41 -10.05 8.44 3.52
N SER A 42 -10.20 9.23 2.46
CA SER A 42 -9.26 9.26 1.34
C SER A 42 -7.88 9.78 1.75
N GLU A 43 -7.82 10.79 2.63
CA GLU A 43 -6.55 11.28 3.20
C GLU A 43 -5.81 10.18 3.95
N LYS A 44 -6.53 9.41 4.78
CA LYS A 44 -5.97 8.27 5.52
C LYS A 44 -5.49 7.16 4.59
N LEU A 45 -6.25 6.84 3.54
CA LEU A 45 -5.83 5.85 2.53
C LEU A 45 -4.59 6.33 1.74
N ASN A 46 -4.47 7.63 1.47
CA ASN A 46 -3.30 8.19 0.82
C ASN A 46 -2.05 8.15 1.71
N GLU A 47 -2.20 8.41 3.01
CA GLU A 47 -1.13 8.23 3.98
C GLU A 47 -0.66 6.78 4.05
N LEU A 48 -1.59 5.81 4.16
CA LEU A 48 -1.28 4.38 4.11
C LEU A 48 -0.55 3.99 2.82
N GLY A 49 -1.00 4.48 1.67
CA GLY A 49 -0.36 4.24 0.38
C GLY A 49 1.09 4.74 0.33
N ARG A 50 1.36 5.93 0.88
CA ARG A 50 2.73 6.49 0.97
C ARG A 50 3.63 5.64 1.86
N MET A 51 3.14 5.21 3.02
CA MET A 51 3.91 4.35 3.93
C MET A 51 4.23 2.98 3.29
N LEU A 52 3.23 2.32 2.70
CA LEU A 52 3.40 1.02 2.05
C LEU A 52 4.33 1.11 0.83
N GLY A 53 4.22 2.17 0.02
CA GLY A 53 5.14 2.41 -1.09
C GLY A 53 6.58 2.63 -0.63
N GLY A 54 6.77 3.42 0.44
CA GLY A 54 8.07 3.62 1.08
C GLY A 54 8.68 2.31 1.59
N TRP A 55 7.89 1.48 2.27
CA TRP A 55 8.35 0.17 2.75
C TRP A 55 8.70 -0.79 1.61
N ASN A 56 7.90 -0.86 0.53
CA ASN A 56 8.23 -1.70 -0.61
C ASN A 56 9.56 -1.26 -1.25
N GLY A 57 9.79 0.04 -1.42
CA GLY A 57 11.05 0.57 -1.96
C GLY A 57 12.27 0.31 -1.06
N GLN A 58 12.09 0.37 0.26
CA GLN A 58 13.15 0.01 1.22
C GLN A 58 13.49 -1.48 1.15
N LEU A 59 12.47 -2.35 1.09
CA LEU A 59 12.66 -3.79 0.99
C LEU A 59 13.31 -4.19 -0.35
N GLU A 60 12.97 -3.53 -1.46
CA GLU A 60 13.62 -3.75 -2.75
C GLU A 60 15.12 -3.43 -2.71
N LYS A 61 15.50 -2.31 -2.08
CA LYS A 61 16.91 -1.93 -1.90
C LYS A 61 17.66 -2.90 -0.98
N GLN A 62 17.04 -3.35 0.10
CA GLN A 62 17.66 -4.33 1.01
C GLN A 62 17.89 -5.67 0.32
N ASN A 63 16.89 -6.14 -0.44
CA ASN A 63 16.98 -7.39 -1.18
C ASN A 63 18.03 -7.32 -2.30
N SER A 64 18.20 -6.18 -2.98
CA SER A 64 19.24 -6.02 -4.00
C SER A 64 20.65 -5.96 -3.39
N LEU A 65 20.84 -5.25 -2.27
CA LEU A 65 22.12 -5.18 -1.56
C LEU A 65 22.53 -6.53 -0.96
N ALA A 66 21.59 -7.31 -0.44
CA ALA A 66 21.85 -8.68 0.04
C ALA A 66 22.37 -9.57 -1.11
N LYS A 67 21.75 -9.48 -2.29
CA LYS A 67 22.12 -10.26 -3.48
C LYS A 67 23.51 -9.90 -4.04
N THR A 68 23.97 -8.67 -3.84
CA THR A 68 25.32 -8.22 -4.25
C THR A 68 26.41 -8.67 -3.28
N ARG A 69 26.11 -8.84 -1.99
CA ARG A 69 27.09 -9.30 -0.98
C ARG A 69 27.33 -10.82 -0.99
N GLU A 70 26.44 -11.58 -1.61
CA GLU A 70 26.56 -13.03 -1.80
C GLU A 70 27.33 -13.42 -3.09
N LYS A 71 27.75 -12.44 -3.90
CA LYS A 71 28.59 -12.62 -5.09
C LYS A 71 30.03 -12.20 -4.82
#